data_AF-A0A3B0ST25-F1
#
_entry.id   AF-A0A3B0ST25-F1
#
_cell.length_a   1.000
_cell.length_b   1.000
_cell.length_c   1.000
_cell.angle_alpha   90.00
_cell.angle_beta   90.00
_cell.angle_gamma   90.00
#
_symmetry.space_group_name_H-M   'P 1'
#
loop_
_entity.id
_entity.type
_entity.pdbx_description
1 polymer ?
#
loop_
_entity_poly.entity_id
_entity_poly.type
_entity_poly.pdbx_seq_one_letter_code
_entity_poly.pdbx_strand_id
1 'polypeptide(L)'
;MNLLPQFGFSELILIAVVALIVVGPKDLPKLMRSAGQFVAKARRMAGEFTSAFDQMARESEMDELRQEIEALKKDNVFTKTKQELDESLAPLKDELGKETGAMTEAIDKVESGAETGAEAAAPADEPVKPPAGP
;
A
#
# COMPACT_ATOMS: atom_id res chain seq x y z
N MET A 1 7.02 22.20 7.45
CA MET A 1 7.81 20.96 7.52
C MET A 1 6.82 19.83 7.73
N ASN A 2 6.24 19.34 6.62
CA ASN A 2 5.25 18.27 6.65
C ASN A 2 5.99 16.94 6.59
N LEU A 3 6.00 16.20 7.70
CA LEU A 3 6.70 14.91 7.85
C LEU A 3 5.81 13.81 8.45
N LEU A 4 4.49 13.97 8.41
CA LEU A 4 3.56 12.94 8.89
C LEU A 4 2.79 12.34 7.70
N PRO A 5 3.03 11.06 7.37
CA PRO A 5 2.33 10.37 6.29
C PRO A 5 0.85 10.23 6.65
N GLN A 6 -0.05 10.69 5.78
CA GLN A 6 -1.49 10.49 5.94
C GLN A 6 -1.76 8.98 5.78
N PHE A 7 -2.56 8.34 6.62
CA PHE A 7 -2.86 6.91 6.49
C PHE A 7 -3.89 6.64 5.37
N GLY A 8 -3.55 7.02 4.13
CA GLY A 8 -4.35 6.84 2.92
C GLY A 8 -3.82 5.76 1.99
N PHE A 9 -4.62 5.39 0.98
CA PHE A 9 -4.20 4.44 -0.07
C PHE A 9 -2.98 4.97 -0.85
N SER A 10 -2.90 6.29 -1.04
CA SER A 10 -1.77 7.01 -1.63
C SER A 10 -0.46 6.76 -0.89
N GLU A 11 -0.45 6.86 0.44
CA GLU A 11 0.75 6.64 1.24
C GLU A 11 1.14 5.18 1.32
N LEU A 12 0.18 4.25 1.34
CA LEU A 12 0.52 2.83 1.21
C LEU A 12 1.23 2.55 -0.11
N ILE A 13 0.80 3.20 -1.20
CA ILE A 13 1.51 3.12 -2.48
C ILE A 13 2.90 3.74 -2.37
N LEU A 14 3.05 4.92 -1.74
CA LEU A 14 4.35 5.56 -1.55
C LEU A 14 5.31 4.66 -0.75
N ILE A 15 4.85 4.11 0.38
CA ILE A 15 5.63 3.19 1.21
C ILE A 15 5.95 1.92 0.43
N ALA A 16 5.01 1.39 -0.36
CA ALA A 16 5.27 0.24 -1.23
C ALA A 16 6.37 0.54 -2.25
N VAL A 17 6.34 1.70 -2.91
CA VAL A 17 7.37 2.11 -3.87
C VAL A 17 8.74 2.23 -3.19
N VAL A 18 8.80 2.91 -2.03
CA VAL A 18 10.05 3.03 -1.25
C VAL A 18 10.57 1.66 -0.82
N ALA A 19 9.70 0.78 -0.34
CA ALA A 19 10.06 -0.57 0.06
C ALA A 19 10.57 -1.40 -1.13
N LEU A 20 9.99 -1.26 -2.32
CA LEU A 20 10.47 -1.92 -3.54
C LEU A 20 11.87 -1.46 -3.94
N ILE A 21 12.21 -0.18 -3.75
CA ILE A 21 13.54 0.35 -4.06
C ILE A 21 14.59 -0.15 -3.06
N VAL A 22 14.27 -0.10 -1.76
CA VAL A 22 15.21 -0.43 -0.68
C VAL A 22 15.45 -1.94 -0.58
N VAL A 23 14.39 -2.73 -0.62
CA VAL A 23 14.45 -4.19 -0.45
C VAL A 23 14.62 -4.89 -1.80
N GLY A 24 14.06 -4.32 -2.86
CA GLY A 24 13.99 -4.93 -4.18
C GLY A 24 12.63 -5.60 -4.45
N PRO A 25 12.09 -5.52 -5.67
CA PRO A 25 10.77 -6.05 -6.03
C PRO A 25 10.66 -7.57 -5.94
N LYS A 26 11.78 -8.30 -6.01
CA LYS A 26 11.83 -9.76 -5.90
C LYS A 26 11.92 -10.26 -4.46
N ASP A 27 12.48 -9.45 -3.57
CA ASP A 27 12.72 -9.86 -2.18
C ASP A 27 11.55 -9.50 -1.25
N LEU A 28 10.86 -8.39 -1.51
CA LEU A 28 9.63 -8.00 -0.80
C LEU A 28 8.58 -9.13 -0.73
N PRO A 29 8.19 -9.82 -1.82
CA PRO A 29 7.23 -10.92 -1.75
C PRO A 29 7.75 -12.14 -0.96
N LYS A 30 9.08 -12.36 -0.94
CA LYS A 30 9.70 -13.44 -0.16
C LYS A 30 9.68 -13.12 1.34
N LEU A 31 9.91 -11.85 1.71
CA LEU A 31 9.81 -11.38 3.08
C LEU A 31 8.37 -11.40 3.59
N MET A 32 7.40 -10.94 2.80
CA MET A 32 5.98 -11.00 3.17
C MET A 32 5.51 -12.43 3.40
N ARG A 33 5.97 -13.38 2.57
CA ARG A 33 5.69 -14.81 2.78
C ARG A 33 6.28 -15.32 4.09
N SER A 34 7.53 -14.96 4.40
CA SER A 34 8.22 -15.40 5.61
C SER A 34 7.58 -14.81 6.88
N ALA A 35 7.30 -13.51 6.86
CA ALA A 35 6.57 -12.81 7.93
C ALA A 35 5.16 -13.38 8.09
N GLY A 36 4.45 -13.62 6.98
CA GLY A 36 3.13 -14.23 6.99
C GLY A 36 3.12 -15.62 7.61
N GLN A 37 4.12 -16.47 7.31
CA GLN A 37 4.28 -17.78 7.95
C GLN A 37 4.55 -17.67 9.44
N PHE A 38 5.39 -16.72 9.86
CA PHE A 38 5.66 -16.47 11.27
C PHE A 38 4.40 -16.02 12.02
N VAL A 39 3.66 -15.06 11.47
CA VAL A 39 2.39 -14.58 12.02
C VAL A 39 1.35 -15.69 12.04
N ALA A 40 1.26 -16.52 11.00
CA ALA A 40 0.33 -17.65 10.94
C ALA A 40 0.65 -18.68 12.03
N LYS A 41 1.94 -18.96 12.27
CA LYS A 41 2.39 -19.84 13.35
C LYS A 41 2.04 -19.25 14.72
N ALA A 42 2.32 -17.97 14.95
CA ALA A 42 1.96 -17.28 16.17
C ALA A 42 0.44 -17.28 16.40
N ARG A 43 -0.37 -17.06 15.35
CA ARG A 43 -1.82 -17.10 15.42
C ARG A 43 -2.36 -18.48 15.75
N ARG A 44 -1.76 -19.54 15.20
CA ARG A 44 -2.11 -20.92 15.52
C ARG A 44 -1.80 -21.26 16.98
N MET A 45 -0.59 -20.91 17.43
CA MET A 45 -0.20 -21.08 18.84
C MET A 45 -1.15 -20.31 19.76
N ALA A 46 -1.45 -19.05 19.46
CA ALA A 46 -2.42 -18.25 20.20
C ALA A 46 -3.80 -18.90 20.27
N GLY A 47 -4.27 -19.53 19.18
CA GLY A 47 -5.53 -20.29 19.18
C GLY A 47 -5.49 -21.52 20.11
N GLU A 48 -4.37 -22.23 20.16
CA GLU A 48 -4.15 -23.36 21.08
C GLU A 48 -4.13 -22.87 22.55
N PHE A 49 -3.47 -21.74 22.82
CA PHE A 49 -3.50 -21.10 24.15
C PHE A 49 -4.90 -20.65 24.53
N THR A 50 -5.61 -19.91 23.66
CA THR A 50 -7.01 -19.52 23.93
C THR A 50 -7.88 -20.74 24.21
N SER A 51 -7.74 -21.82 23.45
CA SER A 51 -8.50 -23.06 23.68
C SER A 51 -8.17 -23.72 25.03
N ALA A 52 -6.89 -23.73 25.42
CA ALA A 52 -6.45 -24.25 26.71
C ALA A 52 -6.91 -23.35 27.88
N PHE A 53 -6.81 -22.03 27.72
CA PHE A 53 -7.34 -21.05 28.67
C PHE A 53 -8.87 -21.12 28.76
N ASP A 54 -9.60 -21.41 27.68
CA ASP A 54 -11.06 -21.64 27.67
C ASP A 54 -11.50 -22.92 28.42
N GLN A 55 -10.60 -23.90 28.57
CA GLN A 55 -10.82 -25.09 29.37
C GLN A 55 -10.50 -24.84 30.84
N MET A 56 -9.38 -24.18 31.14
CA MET A 56 -9.00 -23.84 32.52
C MET A 56 -9.90 -22.76 33.14
N ALA A 57 -10.30 -21.75 32.35
CA ALA A 57 -11.18 -20.66 32.80
C ALA A 57 -12.55 -21.14 33.25
N ARG A 58 -12.99 -22.29 32.75
CA ARG A 58 -14.27 -22.92 33.09
C ARG A 58 -14.26 -23.54 34.49
N GLU A 59 -13.09 -23.67 35.13
CA GLU A 59 -12.95 -24.36 36.42
C GLU A 59 -12.71 -23.44 37.63
N SER A 60 -12.12 -22.25 37.50
CA SER A 60 -12.16 -21.21 38.56
C SER A 60 -11.44 -19.92 38.10
N GLU A 61 -11.95 -18.74 38.47
CA GLU A 61 -11.25 -17.44 38.53
C GLU A 61 -11.00 -16.61 37.25
N MET A 62 -11.21 -17.08 36.02
CA MET A 62 -10.82 -16.33 34.80
C MET A 62 -11.96 -15.61 34.04
N ASP A 63 -13.21 -15.69 34.49
CA ASP A 63 -14.34 -15.01 33.84
C ASP A 63 -14.29 -13.48 34.03
N GLU A 64 -13.76 -13.01 35.15
CA GLU A 64 -13.60 -11.58 35.45
C GLU A 64 -12.54 -10.93 34.52
N LEU A 65 -11.41 -11.62 34.30
CA LEU A 65 -10.36 -11.18 33.35
C LEU A 65 -10.84 -11.18 31.89
N ARG A 66 -11.70 -12.12 31.49
CA ARG A 66 -12.34 -12.09 30.16
C ARG A 66 -13.22 -10.86 30.03
N GLN A 67 -14.02 -10.57 31.05
CA GLN A 67 -14.95 -9.45 31.05
C GLN A 67 -14.21 -8.10 31.04
N GLU A 68 -13.06 -8.00 31.71
CA GLU A 68 -12.18 -6.83 31.65
C GLU A 68 -11.52 -6.67 30.27
N ILE A 69 -11.00 -7.75 29.66
CA ILE A 69 -10.43 -7.71 28.31
C ILE A 69 -11.50 -7.43 27.25
N GLU A 70 -12.71 -7.97 27.40
CA GLU A 70 -13.84 -7.66 26.54
C GLU A 70 -14.30 -6.22 26.72
N ALA A 71 -14.35 -5.71 27.95
CA ALA A 71 -14.62 -4.30 28.23
C ALA A 71 -13.56 -3.41 27.59
N LEU A 72 -12.27 -3.73 27.69
CA LEU A 72 -11.17 -3.01 27.03
C LEU A 72 -11.23 -3.08 25.50
N LYS A 73 -11.67 -4.21 24.93
CA LYS A 73 -11.88 -4.34 23.47
C LYS A 73 -13.11 -3.59 22.98
N LYS A 74 -14.19 -3.60 23.77
CA LYS A 74 -15.47 -2.99 23.45
C LYS A 74 -15.43 -1.48 23.68
N ASP A 75 -14.70 -1.04 24.71
CA ASP A 75 -14.35 0.34 24.94
C ASP A 75 -13.17 0.75 24.08
N ASN A 76 -13.53 1.11 22.86
CA ASN A 76 -13.13 2.42 22.37
C ASN A 76 -11.69 2.62 21.92
N VAL A 77 -10.79 1.63 21.98
CA VAL A 77 -9.44 1.83 21.41
C VAL A 77 -9.54 2.04 19.91
N PHE A 78 -10.23 1.15 19.20
CA PHE A 78 -10.31 1.24 17.74
C PHE A 78 -11.17 2.42 17.25
N THR A 79 -12.25 2.74 17.97
CA THR A 79 -13.14 3.86 17.63
C THR A 79 -12.56 5.21 18.02
N LYS A 80 -11.94 5.38 19.20
CA LYS A 80 -11.26 6.63 19.57
C LYS A 80 -10.06 6.89 18.69
N THR A 81 -9.23 5.87 18.42
CA THR A 81 -8.10 6.02 17.49
C THR A 81 -8.58 6.44 16.11
N LYS A 82 -9.65 5.85 15.57
CA LYS A 82 -10.25 6.29 14.29
C LYS A 82 -10.77 7.73 14.32
N GLN A 83 -11.37 8.15 15.44
CA GLN A 83 -11.97 9.47 15.57
C GLN A 83 -10.91 10.57 15.70
N GLU A 84 -9.86 10.32 16.49
CA GLU A 84 -8.69 11.20 16.62
C GLU A 84 -7.90 11.29 15.30
N LEU A 85 -7.81 10.18 14.57
CA LEU A 85 -7.24 10.14 13.23
C LEU A 85 -8.05 10.99 12.26
N ASP A 86 -9.38 10.82 12.20
CA ASP A 86 -10.21 11.53 11.22
C ASP A 86 -10.27 13.04 11.49
N GLU A 87 -10.30 13.47 12.76
CA GLU A 87 -10.24 14.89 13.15
C GLU A 87 -8.90 15.53 12.78
N SER A 88 -7.79 14.80 12.94
CA SER A 88 -6.45 15.26 12.54
C SER A 88 -6.29 15.30 11.02
N LEU A 89 -7.00 14.44 10.27
CA LEU A 89 -6.89 14.32 8.82
C LEU A 89 -7.86 15.24 8.05
N ALA A 90 -8.90 15.76 8.70
CA ALA A 90 -9.90 16.65 8.09
C ALA A 90 -9.31 17.89 7.38
N PRO A 91 -8.43 18.71 8.00
CA PRO A 91 -7.89 19.89 7.34
C PRO A 91 -6.92 19.54 6.19
N LEU A 92 -6.26 18.38 6.28
CA LEU A 92 -5.31 17.91 5.27
C LEU A 92 -6.05 17.42 4.01
N LYS A 93 -7.20 16.76 4.17
CA LYS A 93 -8.07 16.33 3.06
C LYS A 93 -8.50 17.49 2.16
N ASP A 94 -8.80 18.66 2.75
CA ASP A 94 -9.23 19.85 1.99
C ASP A 94 -8.10 20.51 1.18
N GLU A 95 -6.86 20.50 1.68
CA GLU A 95 -5.69 20.99 0.93
C GLU A 95 -5.25 20.01 -0.16
N LEU A 96 -5.21 18.71 0.15
CA LEU A 96 -4.86 17.65 -0.80
C LEU A 96 -5.83 17.60 -1.98
N GLY A 97 -7.14 17.81 -1.75
CA GLY A 97 -8.13 17.87 -2.83
C GLY A 97 -7.87 18.99 -3.84
N LYS A 98 -7.30 20.11 -3.40
CA LYS A 98 -6.97 21.26 -4.26
C LYS A 98 -5.70 21.02 -5.07
N GLU A 99 -4.66 20.46 -4.45
CA GLU A 99 -3.39 20.21 -5.14
C GLU A 99 -3.47 19.01 -6.09
N THR A 100 -4.22 17.97 -5.73
CA THR A 100 -4.41 16.79 -6.59
C THR A 100 -5.25 17.13 -7.82
N GLY A 101 -6.23 18.04 -7.70
CA GLY A 101 -7.00 18.54 -8.84
C GLY A 101 -6.14 19.34 -9.83
N ALA A 102 -5.28 20.24 -9.32
CA ALA A 102 -4.36 21.02 -10.14
C ALA A 102 -3.30 20.14 -10.83
N MET A 103 -2.82 19.11 -10.14
CA MET A 103 -1.89 18.14 -10.73
C MET A 103 -2.58 17.33 -11.83
N THR A 104 -3.82 16.86 -11.60
CA THR A 104 -4.61 16.07 -12.56
C THR A 104 -4.91 16.86 -13.84
N GLU A 105 -5.26 18.14 -13.73
CA GLU A 105 -5.41 19.02 -14.91
C GLU A 105 -4.09 19.22 -15.68
N ALA A 106 -2.95 19.24 -14.99
CA ALA A 106 -1.65 19.37 -15.64
C ALA A 106 -1.25 18.10 -16.41
N ILE A 107 -1.68 16.91 -15.99
CA ILE A 107 -1.41 15.64 -16.68
C ILE A 107 -2.28 15.49 -17.92
N ASP A 108 -3.56 15.87 -17.83
CA ASP A 108 -4.53 15.84 -18.95
C ASP A 108 -4.08 16.77 -20.10
N LYS A 109 -3.49 17.92 -19.75
CA LYS A 109 -2.94 18.88 -20.72
C LYS A 109 -1.65 18.41 -21.40
N VAL A 110 -0.93 17.47 -20.80
CA VAL A 110 0.29 16.86 -21.36
C VAL A 110 -0.07 15.70 -22.30
N GLU A 111 -1.11 14.92 -22.01
CA GLU A 111 -1.61 13.87 -22.93
C GLU A 111 -2.21 14.46 -24.22
N SER A 112 -2.96 15.57 -24.14
CA SER A 112 -3.57 16.19 -25.32
C SER A 112 -2.56 16.76 -26.35
N GLY A 113 -1.27 16.89 -26.00
CA GLY A 113 -0.23 17.42 -26.89
C GLY A 113 0.56 16.37 -27.67
N ALA A 114 0.38 15.07 -27.38
CA ALA A 114 1.18 14.00 -27.97
C ALA A 114 0.57 13.37 -29.24
N GLU A 115 -0.68 13.70 -29.58
CA GLU A 115 -1.37 13.13 -30.75
C GLU A 115 -1.45 14.12 -31.92
N THR A 116 -0.31 14.56 -32.46
CA THR A 116 -0.26 15.01 -33.85
C THR A 116 1.14 14.87 -34.44
N GLY A 117 1.35 13.82 -35.25
CA GLY A 117 2.39 13.82 -36.27
C GLY A 117 3.47 12.72 -36.21
N ALA A 118 3.12 11.48 -35.90
CA ALA A 118 3.93 10.31 -36.26
C ALA A 118 3.17 9.43 -37.27
N GLU A 119 3.02 9.90 -38.51
CA GLU A 119 2.58 9.04 -39.62
C GLU A 119 3.22 9.52 -40.94
N ALA A 120 4.18 8.75 -41.46
CA ALA A 120 4.23 8.27 -42.85
C ALA A 120 5.65 7.88 -43.31
N ALA A 121 5.79 6.58 -43.59
CA ALA A 121 6.47 5.99 -44.75
C ALA A 121 8.00 6.11 -44.92
N ALA A 122 8.66 4.98 -44.72
CA ALA A 122 9.87 4.61 -45.46
C ALA A 122 9.60 4.51 -46.97
N PRO A 123 10.61 4.79 -47.81
CA PRO A 123 10.85 3.92 -48.94
C PRO A 123 12.32 3.48 -49.06
N ALA A 124 12.47 2.20 -49.38
CA ALA A 124 13.64 1.65 -50.03
C ALA A 124 13.65 2.09 -51.50
N ASP A 125 14.79 2.54 -52.02
CA ASP A 125 15.13 2.44 -53.45
C ASP A 125 16.66 2.42 -53.60
N GLU A 126 17.16 1.39 -54.29
CA GLU A 126 18.57 1.14 -54.61
C GLU A 126 19.08 2.09 -55.71
N PRO A 127 20.39 2.41 -55.74
CA PRO A 127 21.06 2.70 -56.99
C PRO A 127 22.25 1.74 -57.26
N VAL A 128 22.02 0.85 -58.22
CA VAL A 128 22.90 0.39 -59.32
C VAL A 128 24.44 0.44 -59.12
N LYS A 129 25.00 -0.77 -58.90
CA LYS A 129 26.31 -1.39 -59.26
C LYS A 129 27.45 -0.55 -59.93
N PRO A 130 28.72 -0.73 -59.51
CA PRO A 130 29.91 -0.41 -60.33
C PRO A 130 30.40 -1.61 -61.18
N PRO A 131 30.98 -1.38 -62.38
CA PRO A 131 31.50 -2.45 -63.24
C PRO A 131 32.84 -3.01 -62.72
N ALA A 132 32.97 -4.33 -62.78
CA ALA A 132 34.25 -5.03 -62.58
C ALA A 132 35.14 -4.86 -63.82
N GLY A 133 36.39 -4.47 -63.59
CA GLY A 133 37.48 -4.57 -64.58
C GLY A 133 37.98 -6.02 -64.72
N PRO A 134 38.81 -6.29 -65.74
CA PRO A 134 39.09 -7.64 -66.26
C PRO A 134 39.81 -8.57 -65.29
#